data_AF-A0A3M0KYA1-F1
#
_entry.id   AF-A0A3M0KYA1-F1
#
_cell.length_a   1.000
_cell.length_b   1.000
_cell.length_c   1.000
_cell.angle_alpha   90.00
_cell.angle_beta   90.00
_cell.angle_gamma   90.00
#
_symmetry.space_group_name_H-M   'P 1'
#
loop_
_entity.id
_entity.type
_entity.pdbx_description
1 polymer ?
#
loop_
_entity_poly.entity_id
_entity_poly.type
_entity_poly.pdbx_seq_one_letter_code
_entity_poly.pdbx_strand_id
1 'polypeptide(L)'
;MAVEPGKDTDHRLRRNKAMLRGHHEPGGTDGHNFILEQTIRHQDVQFVQSVKTLNDAQKLVGVITWLCPYLGLTTAQLSSLFELLKGDTDLKSPRELTPEARKVLEEVQQAVSACQVYRIGPSIDVTVFITTPDLHPTGIIGQWNDDWTDPLHILEWVFLPHQPHKTATALFELIARLIIKCWQHGLQLMGADPSKIILLVQREEFDWSYANNV
;
A
#
# COMPACT_ATOMS: atom_id res chain seq x y z
N MET A 1 32.35 -31.39 -12.07
CA MET A 1 31.41 -31.56 -13.21
C MET A 1 30.17 -32.24 -12.62
N ALA A 2 29.24 -31.51 -12.01
CA ALA A 2 28.23 -30.61 -12.59
C ALA A 2 27.26 -31.35 -13.53
N VAL A 3 26.00 -31.52 -13.12
CA VAL A 3 24.74 -31.25 -13.86
C VAL A 3 23.57 -31.28 -12.84
N GLU A 4 22.69 -30.27 -12.94
CA GLU A 4 21.47 -30.05 -12.15
C GLU A 4 20.24 -30.84 -12.66
N PRO A 5 19.17 -30.98 -11.85
CA PRO A 5 17.85 -31.40 -12.32
C PRO A 5 16.93 -30.19 -12.62
N GLY A 6 16.29 -30.25 -13.78
CA GLY A 6 15.39 -29.23 -14.32
C GLY A 6 13.93 -29.34 -13.86
N LYS A 7 13.38 -28.16 -13.55
CA LYS A 7 12.02 -27.62 -13.79
C LYS A 7 10.93 -28.59 -14.29
N ASP A 8 9.95 -28.86 -13.42
CA ASP A 8 8.59 -29.24 -13.83
C ASP A 8 7.54 -28.67 -12.86
N THR A 9 7.10 -27.43 -13.11
CA THR A 9 5.91 -26.82 -12.48
C THR A 9 5.29 -25.71 -13.37
N ASP A 10 5.46 -25.76 -14.70
CA ASP A 10 4.97 -24.72 -15.64
C ASP A 10 3.98 -25.25 -16.69
N HIS A 11 3.14 -26.22 -16.32
CA HIS A 11 2.14 -26.79 -17.25
C HIS A 11 0.67 -26.60 -16.84
N ARG A 12 0.38 -26.03 -15.66
CA ARG A 12 -1.00 -25.75 -15.21
C ARG A 12 -1.43 -24.28 -15.29
N LEU A 13 -0.51 -23.33 -15.42
CA LEU A 13 -0.85 -21.90 -15.50
C LEU A 13 -1.03 -21.38 -16.94
N ARG A 14 -0.71 -22.19 -17.96
CA ARG A 14 -0.74 -21.77 -19.38
C ARG A 14 -2.07 -21.99 -20.10
N ARG A 15 -3.06 -22.66 -19.48
CA ARG A 15 -4.34 -22.98 -20.17
C ARG A 15 -5.41 -21.88 -20.12
N ASN A 16 -5.34 -20.91 -19.21
CA ASN A 16 -6.37 -19.86 -19.12
C ASN A 16 -6.05 -18.59 -19.92
N LYS A 17 -4.94 -18.53 -20.67
CA LYS A 17 -4.52 -17.32 -21.42
C LYS A 17 -4.77 -17.40 -22.94
N ALA A 18 -5.47 -18.43 -23.42
CA ALA A 18 -5.63 -18.72 -24.85
C ALA A 18 -7.07 -18.67 -25.39
N MET A 19 -8.05 -18.18 -24.63
CA MET A 19 -9.46 -18.16 -25.08
C MET A 19 -10.00 -16.79 -25.56
N LEU A 20 -9.20 -15.71 -25.58
CA LEU A 20 -9.70 -14.37 -25.96
C LEU A 20 -8.79 -13.64 -26.95
N ARG A 21 -8.34 -14.32 -28.01
CA ARG A 21 -7.73 -13.66 -29.18
C ARG A 21 -8.60 -13.87 -30.41
N GLY A 22 -9.52 -12.92 -30.62
CA GLY A 22 -10.25 -12.72 -31.87
C GLY A 22 -9.91 -11.34 -32.44
N HIS A 23 -9.14 -11.36 -33.53
CA HIS A 23 -9.03 -10.43 -34.66
C HIS A 23 -9.14 -8.89 -34.51
N HIS A 24 -8.11 -8.28 -35.10
CA HIS A 24 -7.77 -6.89 -35.41
C HIS A 24 -8.73 -6.17 -36.36
N GLU A 25 -8.87 -4.84 -36.24
CA GLU A 25 -8.56 -3.80 -37.26
C GLU A 25 -8.52 -2.38 -36.64
N PRO A 26 -7.62 -1.46 -37.08
CA PRO A 26 -7.57 -0.08 -36.61
C PRO A 26 -8.12 0.90 -37.67
N GLY A 27 -9.06 1.76 -37.27
CA GLY A 27 -9.61 2.78 -38.16
C GLY A 27 -9.86 4.10 -37.44
N GLY A 28 -9.23 5.16 -37.94
CA GLY A 28 -9.79 6.51 -37.93
C GLY A 28 -9.51 7.38 -36.72
N THR A 29 -8.72 8.42 -36.95
CA THR A 29 -8.52 9.61 -36.10
C THR A 29 -9.83 10.27 -35.70
N ASP A 30 -9.95 10.67 -34.43
CA ASP A 30 -10.63 11.93 -34.08
C ASP A 30 -10.03 12.54 -32.82
N GLY A 31 -9.66 13.80 -32.95
CA GLY A 31 -9.05 14.60 -31.89
C GLY A 31 -10.09 14.99 -30.85
N HIS A 32 -10.04 14.31 -29.70
CA HIS A 32 -10.72 14.76 -28.49
C HIS A 32 -9.80 14.55 -27.28
N ASN A 33 -9.34 15.67 -26.70
CA ASN A 33 -8.88 15.83 -25.32
C ASN A 33 -8.01 14.71 -24.72
N PHE A 34 -6.72 14.65 -25.07
CA PHE A 34 -5.73 13.94 -24.25
C PHE A 34 -5.27 14.82 -23.07
N ILE A 35 -6.17 15.07 -22.13
CA ILE A 35 -5.82 15.34 -20.73
C ILE A 35 -6.43 14.18 -19.92
N LEU A 36 -5.99 12.96 -20.20
CA LEU A 36 -6.44 11.73 -19.54
C LEU A 36 -5.26 10.80 -19.25
N GLU A 37 -4.07 11.34 -18.96
CA GLU A 37 -3.10 10.55 -18.20
C GLU A 37 -3.61 10.46 -16.76
N GLN A 38 -4.27 9.34 -16.44
CA GLN A 38 -4.72 9.00 -15.08
C GLN A 38 -3.55 8.69 -14.13
N THR A 39 -2.34 8.53 -14.69
CA THR A 39 -1.10 8.21 -13.98
C THR A 39 -0.40 9.52 -13.59
N ILE A 40 -0.29 9.80 -12.29
CA ILE A 40 0.59 10.87 -11.82
C ILE A 40 2.01 10.30 -11.79
N ARG A 41 2.90 10.82 -12.63
CA ARG A 41 4.32 10.51 -12.55
C ARG A 41 4.89 11.20 -11.31
N HIS A 42 5.47 10.41 -10.41
CA HIS A 42 6.15 10.93 -9.23
C HIS A 42 7.35 11.79 -9.66
N GLN A 43 7.57 12.92 -8.96
CA GLN A 43 8.77 13.73 -9.16
C GLN A 43 9.98 12.97 -8.59
N ASP A 44 11.16 13.03 -9.19
CA ASP A 44 12.34 12.35 -8.64
C ASP A 44 12.67 12.92 -7.24
N VAL A 45 12.22 12.26 -6.18
CA VAL A 45 12.52 12.62 -4.79
C VAL A 45 13.70 11.78 -4.35
N GLN A 46 14.77 12.41 -3.85
CA GLN A 46 15.94 11.72 -3.30
C GLN A 46 16.02 11.96 -1.79
N PHE A 47 15.89 10.89 -1.01
CA PHE A 47 15.89 10.98 0.46
C PHE A 47 17.29 10.84 1.12
N VAL A 48 18.26 10.27 0.42
CA VAL A 48 19.44 9.60 1.03
C VAL A 48 20.52 10.54 1.60
N GLN A 49 20.47 11.87 1.37
CA GLN A 49 21.69 12.70 1.47
C GLN A 49 21.71 13.88 2.45
N SER A 50 20.64 14.20 3.20
CA SER A 50 20.57 15.52 3.86
C SER A 50 20.36 15.57 5.37
N VAL A 51 20.32 14.46 6.11
CA VAL A 51 20.11 14.53 7.56
C VAL A 51 21.41 14.90 8.27
N LYS A 52 21.50 16.14 8.75
CA LYS A 52 22.62 16.63 9.59
C LYS A 52 22.16 17.11 10.95
N THR A 53 20.90 17.53 11.06
CA THR A 53 20.31 18.10 12.28
C THR A 53 19.00 17.40 12.65
N LEU A 54 18.52 17.62 13.88
CA LEU A 54 17.21 17.15 14.30
C LEU A 54 16.09 17.71 13.42
N ASN A 55 16.20 18.97 12.98
CA ASN A 55 15.25 19.57 12.05
C ASN A 55 15.18 18.81 10.71
N ASP A 56 16.32 18.38 10.18
CA ASP A 56 16.36 17.61 8.94
C ASP A 56 15.72 16.23 9.13
N ALA A 57 16.00 15.58 10.26
CA ALA A 57 15.39 14.30 10.61
C ALA A 57 13.87 14.42 10.77
N GLN A 58 13.37 15.47 11.42
CA GLN A 58 11.95 15.73 11.59
C GLN A 58 11.24 15.95 10.25
N LYS A 59 11.82 16.76 9.36
CA LYS A 59 11.29 16.96 8.00
C LYS A 59 11.24 15.65 7.23
N LEU A 60 12.32 14.86 7.29
CA LEU A 60 12.41 13.59 6.59
C LEU A 60 11.35 12.61 7.10
N VAL A 61 11.30 12.38 8.41
CA VAL A 61 10.30 11.48 9.03
C VAL A 61 8.89 11.96 8.76
N GLY A 62 8.64 13.28 8.76
CA GLY A 62 7.35 13.87 8.40
C GLY A 62 6.91 13.52 6.98
N VAL A 63 7.81 13.72 5.99
CA VAL A 63 7.53 13.39 4.59
C VAL A 63 7.30 11.89 4.41
N ILE A 64 8.14 11.04 5.00
CA ILE A 64 8.02 9.58 4.87
C ILE A 64 6.73 9.09 5.54
N THR A 65 6.40 9.61 6.73
CA THR A 65 5.17 9.23 7.45
C THR A 65 3.92 9.62 6.65
N TRP A 66 3.95 10.76 5.95
CA TRP A 66 2.88 11.15 5.04
C TRP A 66 2.78 10.22 3.81
N LEU A 67 3.91 9.71 3.32
CA LEU A 67 3.95 8.79 2.18
C LEU A 67 3.54 7.34 2.54
N CYS A 68 3.68 6.92 3.80
CA CYS A 68 3.40 5.54 4.23
C CYS A 68 2.11 4.93 3.68
N PRO A 69 0.95 5.62 3.76
CA PRO A 69 -0.31 5.05 3.29
C PRO A 69 -0.31 4.81 1.79
N TYR A 70 0.44 5.56 0.99
CA TYR A 70 0.49 5.37 -0.47
C TYR A 70 1.47 4.27 -0.87
N LEU A 71 2.52 4.07 -0.07
CA LEU A 71 3.58 3.10 -0.35
C LEU A 71 3.33 1.72 0.25
N GLY A 72 2.30 1.56 1.08
CA GLY A 72 2.04 0.32 1.81
C GLY A 72 3.11 0.04 2.87
N LEU A 73 3.77 1.08 3.40
CA LEU A 73 4.80 0.95 4.43
C LEU A 73 4.19 1.06 5.82
N THR A 74 4.60 0.15 6.70
CA THR A 74 4.17 0.14 8.10
C THR A 74 5.10 1.00 8.96
N THR A 75 4.58 1.54 10.06
CA THR A 75 5.40 2.28 11.03
C THR A 75 6.49 1.41 11.69
N ALA A 76 6.28 0.08 11.74
CA ALA A 76 7.26 -0.87 12.24
C ALA A 76 8.51 -0.93 11.33
N GLN A 77 8.32 -0.93 10.01
CA GLN A 77 9.42 -0.86 9.04
C GLN A 77 10.23 0.43 9.16
N LEU A 78 9.59 1.52 9.62
CA LEU A 78 10.23 2.82 9.79
C LEU A 78 10.82 3.07 11.19
N SER A 79 10.78 2.07 12.07
CA SER A 79 11.24 2.19 13.47
C SER A 79 12.63 2.81 13.60
N SER A 80 13.58 2.39 12.76
CA SER A 80 14.96 2.92 12.77
C SER A 80 15.06 4.41 12.41
N LEU A 81 14.12 4.96 11.64
CA LEU A 81 14.06 6.38 11.34
C LEU A 81 13.52 7.19 12.52
N PHE A 82 12.58 6.63 13.30
CA PHE A 82 12.06 7.29 14.50
C PHE A 82 13.11 7.41 15.61
N GLU A 83 14.10 6.52 15.65
CA GLU A 83 15.23 6.64 16.59
C GLU A 83 16.03 7.94 16.40
N LEU A 84 16.06 8.49 15.17
CA LEU A 84 16.74 9.76 14.88
C LEU A 84 16.12 10.96 15.64
N LEU A 85 14.87 10.84 16.07
CA LEU A 85 14.14 11.90 16.77
C LEU A 85 14.39 11.90 18.28
N LYS A 86 15.02 10.86 18.84
CA LYS A 86 15.27 10.74 20.29
C LYS A 86 16.53 11.50 20.72
N GLY A 87 16.64 11.90 21.99
CA GLY A 87 17.83 12.58 22.52
C GLY A 87 17.63 14.09 22.68
N ASP A 88 18.65 14.88 22.38
CA ASP A 88 18.60 16.34 22.51
C ASP A 88 17.47 16.96 21.68
N THR A 89 16.68 17.84 22.30
CA THR A 89 15.51 18.48 21.71
C THR A 89 15.84 19.74 20.92
N ASP A 90 17.09 20.23 20.95
CA ASP A 90 17.52 21.33 20.09
C ASP A 90 17.40 20.92 18.62
N LEU A 91 16.69 21.73 17.82
CA LEU A 91 16.53 21.54 16.38
C LEU A 91 17.85 21.52 15.62
N LYS A 92 18.89 22.17 16.16
CA LYS A 92 20.24 22.21 15.60
C LYS A 92 21.14 21.09 16.14
N SER A 93 20.64 20.26 17.06
CA SER A 93 21.41 19.13 17.56
C SER A 93 21.84 18.24 16.39
N PRO A 94 23.11 17.83 16.34
CA PRO A 94 23.63 17.03 15.23
C PRO A 94 22.97 15.65 15.23
N ARG A 95 22.63 15.17 14.03
CA ARG A 95 22.05 13.85 13.80
C ARG A 95 22.79 13.15 12.68
N GLU A 96 22.99 11.84 12.88
CA GLU A 96 23.59 10.98 11.89
C GLU A 96 22.68 9.79 11.62
N LEU A 97 22.59 9.42 10.34
CA LEU A 97 21.86 8.23 9.93
C LEU A 97 22.65 6.98 10.34
N THR A 98 22.05 6.15 11.19
CA THR A 98 22.60 4.82 11.46
C THR A 98 22.54 3.96 10.18
N PRO A 99 23.35 2.90 10.08
CA PRO A 99 23.27 1.97 8.95
C PRO A 99 21.86 1.39 8.74
N GLU A 100 21.13 1.11 9.82
CA GLU A 100 19.76 0.59 9.78
C GLU A 100 18.78 1.64 9.26
N ALA A 101 18.90 2.89 9.69
CA ALA A 101 18.09 4.00 9.19
C ALA A 101 18.34 4.25 7.70
N ARG A 102 19.59 4.15 7.24
CA ARG A 102 19.96 4.28 5.83
C ARG A 102 19.33 3.18 4.97
N LYS A 103 19.37 1.93 5.43
CA LYS A 103 18.75 0.79 4.74
C LYS A 103 17.25 0.99 4.56
N VAL A 104 16.54 1.37 5.64
CA VAL A 104 15.10 1.66 5.56
C VAL A 104 14.80 2.80 4.59
N LEU A 105 15.66 3.81 4.55
CA LEU A 105 15.51 4.93 3.62
C LEU A 105 15.66 4.53 2.16
N GLU A 106 16.57 3.58 1.87
CA GLU A 106 16.71 3.00 0.54
C GLU A 106 15.49 2.16 0.14
N GLU A 107 14.92 1.40 1.07
CA GLU A 107 13.67 0.66 0.85
C GLU A 107 12.49 1.61 0.56
N VAL A 108 12.38 2.71 1.31
CA VAL A 108 11.39 3.77 1.05
C VAL A 108 11.61 4.38 -0.34
N GLN A 109 12.85 4.69 -0.70
CA GLN A 109 13.19 5.25 -2.01
C GLN A 109 12.80 4.31 -3.16
N GLN A 110 13.05 3.00 -3.00
CA GLN A 110 12.65 1.98 -3.97
C GLN A 110 11.13 1.88 -4.07
N ALA A 111 10.43 1.87 -2.93
CA ALA A 111 8.97 1.86 -2.90
C ALA A 111 8.38 3.08 -3.62
N VAL A 112 8.91 4.29 -3.36
CA VAL A 112 8.50 5.52 -4.05
C VAL A 112 8.74 5.45 -5.56
N SER A 113 9.88 4.89 -5.98
CA SER A 113 10.23 4.79 -7.40
C SER A 113 9.40 3.75 -8.14
N ALA A 114 8.97 2.69 -7.44
CA ALA A 114 8.15 1.62 -8.00
C ALA A 114 6.65 1.92 -7.93
N CYS A 115 6.22 2.76 -6.98
CA CYS A 115 4.82 3.09 -6.76
C CYS A 115 4.30 4.01 -7.87
N GLN A 116 3.16 3.62 -8.44
CA GLN A 116 2.33 4.52 -9.25
C GLN A 116 1.16 4.97 -8.39
N VAL A 117 0.98 6.29 -8.27
CA VAL A 117 -0.18 6.88 -7.60
C VAL A 117 -1.22 7.22 -8.65
N TYR A 118 -2.41 6.69 -8.47
CA TYR A 118 -3.53 6.90 -9.38
C TYR A 118 -4.40 8.07 -8.92
N ARG A 119 -4.89 8.86 -9.88
CA ARG A 119 -5.93 9.85 -9.58
C ARG A 119 -7.26 9.16 -9.33
N ILE A 120 -7.98 9.67 -8.34
CA ILE A 120 -9.36 9.26 -8.08
C ILE A 120 -10.20 9.57 -9.32
N GLY A 121 -10.76 8.52 -9.94
CA GLY A 121 -11.75 8.65 -11.00
C GLY A 121 -13.09 9.07 -10.40
N PRO A 122 -13.65 10.26 -10.71
CA PRO A 122 -14.86 10.76 -10.07
C PRO A 122 -16.12 9.93 -10.38
N SER A 123 -16.08 9.09 -11.43
CA SER A 123 -17.18 8.23 -11.85
C SER A 123 -17.00 6.77 -11.44
N ILE A 124 -15.96 6.45 -10.67
CA ILE A 124 -15.68 5.08 -10.21
C ILE A 124 -15.85 5.02 -8.71
N ASP A 125 -16.67 4.08 -8.26
CA ASP A 125 -16.92 3.85 -6.85
C ASP A 125 -15.66 3.37 -6.12
N VAL A 126 -15.45 3.86 -4.90
CA VAL A 126 -14.39 3.38 -4.03
C VAL A 126 -14.82 2.08 -3.36
N THR A 127 -13.90 1.12 -3.35
CA THR A 127 -14.04 -0.17 -2.68
C THR A 127 -12.98 -0.30 -1.60
N VAL A 128 -13.39 -0.79 -0.44
CA VAL A 128 -12.48 -1.16 0.65
C VAL A 128 -12.18 -2.66 0.53
N PHE A 129 -10.91 -3.03 0.49
CA PHE A 129 -10.45 -4.41 0.52
C PHE A 129 -9.77 -4.66 1.87
N ILE A 130 -10.15 -5.75 2.54
CA ILE A 130 -9.50 -6.18 3.78
C ILE A 130 -8.76 -7.47 3.50
N THR A 131 -7.46 -7.48 3.76
CA THR A 131 -6.58 -8.64 3.61
C THR A 131 -6.02 -9.01 4.98
N THR A 132 -5.61 -10.25 5.18
CA THR A 132 -5.03 -10.71 6.46
C THR A 132 -3.73 -11.48 6.24
N PRO A 133 -2.70 -10.87 5.62
CA PRO A 133 -1.39 -11.52 5.53
C PRO A 133 -0.89 -11.84 6.94
N ASP A 134 -0.50 -13.09 7.17
CA ASP A 134 0.07 -13.57 8.43
C ASP A 134 -0.77 -13.23 9.69
N LEU A 135 -2.11 -13.25 9.58
CA LEU A 135 -3.05 -12.86 10.64
C LEU A 135 -2.98 -11.39 11.07
N HIS A 136 -2.39 -10.53 10.26
CA HIS A 136 -2.36 -9.08 10.45
C HIS A 136 -3.27 -8.38 9.44
N PRO A 137 -4.50 -7.99 9.85
CA PRO A 137 -5.41 -7.31 8.94
C PRO A 137 -4.82 -6.03 8.38
N THR A 138 -4.86 -5.90 7.06
CA THR A 138 -4.42 -4.73 6.30
C THR A 138 -5.53 -4.31 5.35
N GLY A 139 -5.86 -3.02 5.39
CA GLY A 139 -6.92 -2.42 4.59
C GLY A 139 -6.36 -1.74 3.36
N ILE A 140 -7.10 -1.77 2.28
CA ILE A 140 -6.79 -1.08 1.03
C ILE A 140 -8.03 -0.32 0.60
N ILE A 141 -7.89 0.98 0.38
CA ILE A 141 -8.88 1.84 -0.25
C ILE A 141 -8.45 1.99 -1.70
N GLY A 142 -9.32 1.56 -2.63
CA GLY A 142 -8.98 1.57 -4.05
C GLY A 142 -10.20 1.64 -4.96
N GLN A 143 -9.94 1.89 -6.24
CA GLN A 143 -10.95 1.84 -7.29
C GLN A 143 -10.70 0.61 -8.16
N TRP A 144 -11.77 -0.12 -8.46
CA TRP A 144 -11.71 -1.29 -9.33
C TRP A 144 -12.41 -1.00 -10.66
N ASN A 145 -11.72 -1.25 -11.77
CA ASN A 145 -12.29 -1.17 -13.11
C ASN A 145 -11.61 -2.17 -14.05
N ASP A 146 -12.38 -3.10 -14.61
CA ASP A 146 -11.88 -4.16 -15.51
C ASP A 146 -11.35 -3.61 -16.85
N ASP A 147 -11.74 -2.38 -17.23
CA ASP A 147 -11.28 -1.74 -18.46
C ASP A 147 -9.87 -1.12 -18.33
N TRP A 148 -9.33 -1.01 -17.12
CA TRP A 148 -7.98 -0.48 -16.87
C TRP A 148 -6.89 -1.52 -17.13
N THR A 149 -5.68 -1.04 -17.46
CA THR A 149 -4.51 -1.92 -17.65
C THR A 149 -4.12 -2.63 -16.36
N ASP A 150 -4.24 -1.94 -15.23
CA ASP A 150 -4.23 -2.50 -13.89
C ASP A 150 -5.63 -2.32 -13.28
N PRO A 151 -6.44 -3.38 -13.13
CA PRO A 151 -7.82 -3.25 -12.71
C PRO A 151 -8.01 -2.64 -11.32
N LEU A 152 -6.99 -2.75 -10.45
CA LEU A 152 -7.04 -2.20 -9.11
C LEU A 152 -6.09 -1.00 -8.99
N HIS A 153 -6.67 0.19 -8.98
CA HIS A 153 -5.94 1.39 -8.62
C HIS A 153 -6.01 1.60 -7.10
N ILE A 154 -4.90 1.35 -6.41
CA ILE A 154 -4.78 1.58 -4.97
C ILE A 154 -4.64 3.08 -4.71
N LEU A 155 -5.51 3.61 -3.84
CA LEU A 155 -5.49 5.00 -3.40
C LEU A 155 -4.78 5.14 -2.06
N GLU A 156 -5.07 4.27 -1.09
CA GLU A 156 -4.48 4.32 0.25
C GLU A 156 -4.44 2.92 0.90
N TRP A 157 -3.33 2.60 1.54
CA TRP A 157 -3.16 1.48 2.47
C TRP A 157 -3.47 1.93 3.90
N VAL A 158 -4.31 1.16 4.58
CA VAL A 158 -4.76 1.43 5.94
C VAL A 158 -4.26 0.34 6.87
N PHE A 159 -3.45 0.73 7.85
CA PHE A 159 -2.90 -0.18 8.86
C PHE A 159 -3.49 0.09 10.24
N LEU A 160 -3.66 -0.96 11.04
CA LEU A 160 -3.92 -0.80 12.47
C LEU A 160 -2.62 -0.42 13.21
N PRO A 161 -2.72 0.30 14.35
CA PRO A 161 -1.55 0.55 15.19
C PRO A 161 -0.88 -0.76 15.61
N HIS A 162 0.45 -0.81 15.54
CA HIS A 162 1.24 -2.01 15.87
C HIS A 162 1.23 -2.34 17.38
N GLN A 163 0.78 -1.43 18.23
CA GLN A 163 0.71 -1.64 19.68
C GLN A 163 -0.70 -2.08 20.10
N PRO A 164 -0.91 -3.34 20.51
CA PRO A 164 -2.16 -3.74 21.12
C PRO A 164 -2.27 -3.09 22.51
N HIS A 165 -3.33 -2.31 22.73
CA HIS A 165 -3.61 -1.71 24.04
C HIS A 165 -4.06 -2.75 25.10
N LYS A 166 -4.40 -3.99 24.70
CA LYS A 166 -4.87 -5.09 25.57
C LYS A 166 -4.47 -6.47 25.02
N THR A 167 -4.51 -7.48 25.91
CA THR A 167 -4.37 -8.94 25.70
C THR A 167 -4.96 -9.44 24.37
N ALA A 168 -4.35 -10.49 23.80
CA ALA A 168 -4.78 -11.28 22.63
C ALA A 168 -6.10 -10.82 21.99
N THR A 169 -6.01 -9.87 21.04
CA THR A 169 -7.17 -9.38 20.29
C THR A 169 -7.56 -10.42 19.23
N ALA A 170 -8.83 -10.84 19.19
CA ALA A 170 -9.30 -11.78 18.17
C ALA A 170 -9.18 -11.17 16.76
N LEU A 171 -8.87 -12.01 15.77
CA LEU A 171 -8.74 -11.58 14.36
C LEU A 171 -9.99 -10.83 13.87
N PHE A 172 -11.17 -11.28 14.27
CA PHE A 172 -12.43 -10.62 13.94
C PHE A 172 -12.49 -9.17 14.47
N GLU A 173 -12.05 -8.93 15.71
CA GLU A 173 -12.04 -7.58 16.28
C GLU A 173 -11.05 -6.66 15.53
N LEU A 174 -9.89 -7.20 15.13
CA LEU A 174 -8.94 -6.46 14.29
C LEU A 174 -9.56 -6.12 12.92
N ILE A 175 -10.22 -7.08 12.27
CA ILE A 175 -10.94 -6.84 11.01
C ILE A 175 -12.01 -5.76 11.18
N ALA A 176 -12.84 -5.83 12.23
CA ALA A 176 -13.90 -4.86 12.48
C ALA A 176 -13.34 -3.45 12.71
N ARG A 177 -12.30 -3.31 13.54
CA ARG A 177 -11.62 -2.02 13.77
C ARG A 177 -11.04 -1.46 12.49
N LEU A 178 -10.46 -2.33 11.66
CA LEU A 178 -9.88 -1.93 10.38
C LEU A 178 -10.96 -1.48 9.39
N ILE A 179 -12.10 -2.15 9.32
CA ILE A 179 -13.25 -1.74 8.50
C ILE A 179 -13.71 -0.33 8.90
N ILE A 180 -13.91 -0.09 10.21
CA ILE A 180 -14.32 1.23 10.72
C ILE A 180 -13.30 2.30 10.32
N LYS A 181 -12.01 1.98 10.45
CA LYS A 181 -10.94 2.91 10.07
C LYS A 181 -10.95 3.19 8.56
N CYS A 182 -11.02 2.16 7.71
CA CYS A 182 -11.08 2.33 6.26
C CYS A 182 -12.31 3.12 5.83
N TRP A 183 -13.46 2.89 6.48
CA TRP A 183 -14.69 3.63 6.23
C TRP A 183 -14.54 5.12 6.55
N GLN A 184 -13.95 5.47 7.71
CA GLN A 184 -13.67 6.85 8.09
C GLN A 184 -12.71 7.55 7.11
N HIS A 185 -11.64 6.86 6.70
CA HIS A 185 -10.69 7.39 5.72
C HIS A 185 -11.34 7.56 4.34
N GLY A 186 -12.13 6.59 3.88
CA GLY A 186 -12.87 6.66 2.62
C GLY A 186 -13.84 7.84 2.58
N LEU A 187 -14.56 8.08 3.67
CA LEU A 187 -15.46 9.23 3.80
C LEU A 187 -14.69 10.57 3.74
N GLN A 188 -13.50 10.66 4.34
CA GLN A 188 -12.67 11.87 4.28
C GLN A 188 -12.10 12.12 2.87
N LEU A 189 -11.73 11.05 2.15
CA LEU A 189 -11.19 11.14 0.79
C LEU A 189 -12.26 11.50 -0.25
N MET A 190 -13.46 10.93 -0.14
CA MET A 190 -14.48 10.97 -1.20
C MET A 190 -15.70 11.83 -0.87
N GLY A 191 -15.93 12.13 0.42
CA GLY A 191 -17.18 12.74 0.88
C GLY A 191 -18.40 11.81 0.79
N ALA A 192 -18.19 10.52 0.55
CA ALA A 192 -19.23 9.51 0.41
C ALA A 192 -18.78 8.16 1.01
N ASP A 193 -19.76 7.32 1.35
CA ASP A 193 -19.51 5.95 1.82
C ASP A 193 -18.89 5.09 0.72
N PRO A 194 -17.99 4.15 1.04
CA PRO A 194 -17.52 3.16 0.07
C PRO A 194 -18.69 2.29 -0.38
N SER A 195 -18.79 2.05 -1.69
CA SER A 195 -19.88 1.25 -2.26
C SER A 195 -19.82 -0.21 -1.83
N LYS A 196 -18.61 -0.73 -1.59
CA LYS A 196 -18.37 -2.14 -1.28
C LYS A 196 -17.22 -2.30 -0.28
N ILE A 197 -17.35 -3.30 0.59
CA ILE A 197 -16.28 -3.83 1.44
C ILE A 197 -16.08 -5.29 1.04
N ILE A 198 -14.87 -5.64 0.64
CA ILE A 198 -14.50 -6.98 0.19
C ILE A 198 -13.50 -7.56 1.19
N LEU A 199 -13.84 -8.69 1.81
CA LEU A 199 -12.95 -9.43 2.69
C LEU A 199 -12.22 -10.49 1.86
N LEU A 200 -10.91 -10.35 1.75
CA LEU A 200 -9.99 -11.31 1.11
C LEU A 200 -9.41 -12.26 2.16
N VAL A 201 -10.27 -12.77 3.04
CA VAL A 201 -9.95 -13.74 4.10
C VAL A 201 -10.60 -15.07 3.71
N GLN A 202 -9.96 -16.21 4.03
CA GLN A 202 -10.63 -17.48 3.83
C GLN A 202 -11.90 -17.55 4.66
N ARG A 203 -12.98 -18.06 4.07
CA ARG A 203 -14.29 -18.08 4.73
C ARG A 203 -14.22 -18.85 6.05
N GLU A 204 -13.50 -19.95 6.06
CA GLU A 204 -13.31 -20.84 7.20
C GLU A 204 -12.55 -20.12 8.34
N GLU A 205 -11.51 -19.36 8.01
CA GLU A 205 -10.75 -18.56 8.98
C GLU A 205 -11.60 -17.44 9.56
N PHE A 206 -12.36 -16.75 8.72
CA PHE A 206 -13.27 -15.70 9.16
C PHE A 206 -14.37 -16.27 10.07
N ASP A 207 -15.06 -17.33 9.66
CA ASP A 207 -16.13 -17.97 10.42
C ASP A 207 -15.61 -18.52 11.76
N TRP A 208 -14.42 -19.12 11.77
CA TRP A 208 -13.77 -19.56 13.00
C TRP A 208 -13.44 -18.37 13.91
N SER A 209 -12.90 -17.28 13.36
CA SER A 209 -12.56 -16.08 14.13
C SER A 209 -13.80 -15.40 14.71
N TYR A 210 -14.92 -15.44 13.99
CA TYR A 210 -16.20 -14.91 14.43
C TYR A 210 -16.80 -15.76 15.57
N ALA A 211 -16.77 -17.08 15.43
CA ALA A 211 -17.31 -18.01 16.42
C ALA A 211 -16.50 -18.03 17.73
N ASN A 212 -15.20 -17.76 17.67
CA ASN A 212 -14.30 -17.81 18.83
C ASN A 212 -13.91 -16.42 19.37
N ASN A 213 -14.65 -15.37 18.99
CA ASN A 213 -14.47 -14.03 19.53
C ASN A 213 -15.15 -13.93 20.91
N VAL A 214 -14.42 -14.26 21.98
CA VAL A 214 -14.87 -14.19 23.39
C VAL A 214 -14.07 -13.14 24.15
#